data_AF-A0A9D8MQV1-F1
#
_entry.id   AF-A0A9D8MQV1-F1
#
_cell.length_a   1.000
_cell.length_b   1.000
_cell.length_c   1.000
_cell.angle_alpha   90.00
_cell.angle_beta   90.00
_cell.angle_gamma   90.00
#
_symmetry.space_group_name_H-M   'P 1'
#
loop_
_entity.id
_entity.type
_entity.pdbx_description
1 polymer ?
#
loop_
_entity_poly.entity_id
_entity_poly.type
_entity_poly.pdbx_seq_one_letter_code
_entity_poly.pdbx_strand_id
1 'polypeptide(L)'
;KQKAVEQKHFFEKCQEYWEAGDYESFVRLCDETAFIEKSPQLLKARNEKWIPKIKEAMKECPTMFVFGAGHLVGPSGVVQMLRDAGYKVKQIK
;
A
#
# COMPACT_ATOMS: atom_id res chain seq x y z
N LYS A 1 15.21 9.75 21.68
CA LYS A 1 14.04 9.36 22.49
C LYS A 1 12.73 9.75 21.79
N GLN A 2 12.52 11.03 21.46
CA GLN A 2 11.32 11.52 20.75
C GLN A 2 10.99 10.78 19.43
N LYS A 3 11.95 10.65 18.50
CA LYS A 3 11.75 9.91 17.22
C LYS A 3 11.27 8.46 17.38
N ALA A 4 11.71 7.77 18.43
CA ALA A 4 11.33 6.38 18.66
C ALA A 4 9.87 6.27 19.16
N VAL A 5 9.41 7.26 19.92
CA VAL A 5 8.02 7.36 20.38
C VAL A 5 7.10 7.68 19.20
N GLU A 6 7.50 8.60 18.33
CA GLU A 6 6.75 8.93 17.10
C GLU A 6 6.64 7.73 16.15
N GLN A 7 7.72 6.98 15.96
CA GLN A 7 7.68 5.73 15.18
C GLN A 7 6.76 4.68 15.80
N LYS A 8 6.85 4.47 17.12
CA LYS A 8 5.96 3.53 17.83
C LYS A 8 4.49 3.89 17.63
N HIS A 9 4.15 5.17 17.81
CA HIS A 9 2.79 5.66 17.66
C HIS A 9 2.27 5.49 16.23
N PHE A 10 3.13 5.75 15.23
CA PHE A 10 2.79 5.50 13.83
C PHE A 10 2.43 4.03 13.58
N PHE A 11 3.23 3.08 14.07
CA PHE A 11 2.97 1.65 13.87
C PHE A 11 1.72 1.17 14.61
N GLU A 12 1.47 1.67 15.82
CA GLU A 12 0.24 1.38 16.57
C GLU A 12 -1.00 1.83 15.79
N LYS A 13 -0.99 3.06 15.26
CA LYS A 13 -2.09 3.58 14.44
C LYS A 13 -2.25 2.83 13.11
N CYS A 14 -1.13 2.46 12.48
CA CYS A 14 -1.16 1.61 11.28
C CYS A 14 -1.88 0.29 11.54
N GLN A 15 -1.58 -0.35 12.67
CA GLN A 15 -2.21 -1.62 13.05
C GLN A 15 -3.70 -1.44 13.31
N GLU A 16 -4.09 -0.41 14.08
CA GLU A 16 -5.50 -0.10 14.35
C GLU A 16 -6.33 0.07 13.06
N TYR A 17 -5.84 0.89 12.12
CA TYR A 17 -6.54 1.11 10.85
C TYR A 17 -6.55 -0.14 9.96
N TRP A 18 -5.47 -0.92 9.98
CA TRP A 18 -5.39 -2.15 9.20
C TRP A 18 -6.38 -3.20 9.70
N GLU A 19 -6.46 -3.43 11.01
CA GLU A 19 -7.40 -4.37 11.63
C GLU A 19 -8.86 -3.94 11.43
N ALA A 20 -9.14 -2.63 11.44
CA ALA A 20 -10.46 -2.08 11.15
C ALA A 20 -10.82 -2.10 9.66
N GLY A 21 -9.86 -2.38 8.76
CA GLY A 21 -10.03 -2.25 7.32
C GLY A 21 -10.23 -0.79 6.87
N ASP A 22 -9.82 0.19 7.68
CA ASP A 22 -9.92 1.62 7.35
C ASP A 22 -8.73 2.05 6.47
N TYR A 23 -8.82 1.68 5.20
CA TYR A 23 -7.78 1.98 4.21
C TYR A 23 -7.57 3.50 4.02
N GLU A 24 -8.62 4.31 4.12
CA GLU A 24 -8.52 5.76 3.92
C GLU A 24 -7.75 6.43 5.06
N SER A 25 -8.06 6.08 6.31
CA SER A 25 -7.29 6.57 7.47
C SER A 25 -5.85 6.06 7.44
N PHE A 26 -5.63 4.82 7.00
CA PHE A 26 -4.28 4.28 6.81
C PHE A 26 -3.46 5.09 5.79
N VAL A 27 -4.04 5.40 4.63
CA VAL A 27 -3.39 6.24 3.60
C VAL A 27 -3.10 7.63 4.15
N ARG A 28 -4.08 8.28 4.80
CA ARG A 28 -3.91 9.62 5.37
C ARG A 28 -2.77 9.66 6.39
N LEU A 29 -2.69 8.68 7.29
CA LEU A 29 -1.62 8.57 8.28
C LEU A 29 -0.24 8.46 7.61
N CYS A 30 -0.15 7.67 6.53
CA CYS A 30 1.10 7.48 5.79
C CYS A 30 1.58 8.76 5.10
N ASP A 31 0.64 9.58 4.62
CA ASP A 31 0.93 10.89 4.01
C ASP A 31 1.36 11.91 5.07
N GLU A 32 0.61 12.06 6.16
CA GLU A 32 0.88 13.02 7.25
C GLU A 32 2.25 12.80 7.92
N THR A 33 2.68 11.55 8.00
CA THR A 33 3.97 11.18 8.60
C THR A 33 5.14 11.19 7.62
N ALA A 34 4.89 11.53 6.35
CA ALA A 34 5.85 11.42 5.25
C ALA A 34 6.52 10.04 5.19
N PHE A 35 5.81 9.00 5.64
CA PHE A 35 6.33 7.63 5.67
C PHE A 35 6.59 7.12 4.26
N ILE A 36 5.69 7.45 3.33
CA ILE A 36 5.79 7.12 1.91
C ILE A 36 6.98 7.84 1.26
N GLU A 37 7.26 9.09 1.65
CA GLU A 37 8.33 9.91 1.06
C GLU A 37 9.74 9.48 1.46
N LYS A 38 9.89 8.72 2.56
CA LYS A 38 11.21 8.23 3.01
C LYS A 38 11.59 6.85 2.45
N SER A 39 10.65 6.12 1.85
CA SER A 39 10.88 4.81 1.17
C SER A 39 10.48 4.73 -0.33
N PRO A 40 10.26 5.83 -1.08
CA PRO A 40 9.43 5.79 -2.29
C PRO A 40 10.14 5.11 -3.45
N GLN A 41 11.46 5.29 -3.60
CA GLN A 41 12.16 4.80 -4.80
C GLN A 41 12.21 3.27 -4.86
N LEU A 42 12.44 2.60 -3.72
CA LEU A 42 12.52 1.13 -3.69
C LEU A 42 11.14 0.50 -3.84
N LEU A 43 10.13 1.01 -3.14
CA LEU A 43 8.77 0.49 -3.23
C LEU A 43 8.16 0.76 -4.61
N LYS A 44 8.31 1.97 -5.14
CA LYS A 44 7.88 2.34 -6.50
C LYS A 44 8.54 1.45 -7.54
N ALA A 45 9.87 1.34 -7.54
CA ALA A 45 10.58 0.52 -8.52
C ALA A 45 10.20 -0.97 -8.44
N ARG A 46 9.88 -1.48 -7.25
CA ARG A 46 9.35 -2.84 -7.08
C ARG A 46 7.93 -2.96 -7.63
N ASN A 47 7.05 -2.04 -7.29
CA ASN A 47 5.66 -2.02 -7.74
C ASN A 47 5.58 -1.91 -9.27
N GLU A 48 6.37 -1.03 -9.89
CA GLU A 48 6.47 -0.89 -11.35
C GLU A 48 6.88 -2.20 -12.04
N LYS A 49 7.81 -2.96 -11.44
CA LYS A 49 8.21 -4.29 -11.94
C LYS A 49 7.16 -5.38 -11.71
N TRP A 50 6.30 -5.23 -10.70
CA TRP A 50 5.26 -6.20 -10.37
C TRP A 50 4.00 -6.04 -11.19
N ILE A 51 3.59 -4.81 -11.52
CA ILE A 51 2.34 -4.56 -12.23
C ILE A 51 2.21 -5.38 -13.53
N PRO A 52 3.21 -5.48 -14.41
CA PRO A 52 3.11 -6.34 -15.61
C PRO A 52 2.86 -7.81 -15.26
N LYS A 53 3.56 -8.34 -14.25
CA LYS A 53 3.43 -9.73 -13.80
C LYS A 53 2.07 -10.02 -13.18
N ILE A 54 1.56 -9.08 -12.38
CA ILE A 54 0.22 -9.15 -11.78
C ILE A 54 -0.82 -9.22 -12.91
N LYS A 55 -0.72 -8.31 -13.89
CA LYS A 55 -1.64 -8.25 -15.04
C LYS A 55 -1.61 -9.52 -15.90
N GLU A 56 -0.46 -10.16 -16.02
CA GLU A 56 -0.29 -11.43 -16.74
C GLU A 56 -0.93 -12.59 -15.97
N ALA A 57 -0.55 -12.78 -14.71
CA ALA A 57 -1.08 -13.86 -13.87
C ALA A 57 -2.61 -13.78 -13.70
N MET A 58 -3.18 -12.58 -13.57
CA MET A 58 -4.62 -12.38 -13.46
C MET A 58 -5.41 -12.79 -14.72
N LYS A 59 -4.77 -12.94 -15.89
CA LYS A 59 -5.44 -13.42 -17.11
C LYS A 59 -5.61 -14.93 -17.13
N GLU A 60 -4.74 -15.66 -16.43
CA GLU A 60 -4.72 -17.12 -16.46
C GLU A 60 -5.76 -17.71 -15.50
N CYS A 61 -5.80 -17.21 -14.26
CA CYS A 61 -6.72 -17.71 -13.24
C CYS A 61 -6.94 -16.68 -12.11
N PRO A 62 -8.01 -16.86 -11.30
CA PRO A 62 -8.15 -16.12 -10.05
C PRO A 62 -6.89 -16.26 -9.19
N THR A 63 -6.20 -15.14 -8.95
CA THR A 63 -4.89 -15.11 -8.30
C THR A 63 -4.93 -14.26 -7.04
N MET A 64 -4.37 -14.78 -5.94
CA MET A 64 -4.14 -14.04 -4.71
C MET A 64 -2.71 -13.52 -4.66
N PHE A 65 -2.55 -12.21 -4.44
CA PHE A 65 -1.25 -11.57 -4.24
C PHE A 65 -1.15 -11.05 -2.81
N VAL A 66 -0.01 -11.28 -2.16
CA VAL A 66 0.23 -10.86 -0.77
C VAL A 66 1.34 -9.82 -0.76
N PHE A 67 1.07 -8.70 -0.09
CA PHE A 67 1.99 -7.55 0.00
C PHE A 67 2.14 -7.11 1.45
N GLY A 68 3.26 -6.46 1.77
CA GLY A 68 3.34 -5.63 2.96
C GLY A 68 2.51 -4.35 2.76
N ALA A 69 1.87 -3.84 3.83
CA ALA A 69 0.93 -2.72 3.75
C ALA A 69 1.50 -1.46 3.06
N GLY A 70 2.80 -1.19 3.24
CA GLY A 70 3.48 -0.08 2.58
C GLY A 70 3.49 -0.13 1.05
N HIS A 71 3.28 -1.30 0.44
CA HIS A 71 3.15 -1.43 -1.02
C HIS A 71 1.79 -1.00 -1.57
N LEU A 72 0.78 -0.82 -0.71
CA LEU A 72 -0.61 -0.59 -1.13
C LEU A 72 -1.02 0.88 -1.12
N VAL A 73 -0.19 1.76 -0.53
CA VAL A 73 -0.54 3.16 -0.26
C VAL A 73 0.14 4.15 -1.19
N GLY A 74 -0.50 5.30 -1.35
CA GLY A 74 0.02 6.44 -2.10
C GLY A 74 -0.04 6.30 -3.63
N PRO A 75 0.44 7.32 -4.36
CA PRO A 75 0.32 7.38 -5.83
C PRO A 75 1.06 6.25 -6.56
N SER A 76 2.10 5.69 -5.94
CA SER A 76 2.85 4.55 -6.49
C SER A 76 2.49 3.21 -5.84
N GLY A 77 1.42 3.16 -5.04
CA GLY A 77 0.90 1.94 -4.45
C GLY A 77 0.26 1.03 -5.48
N VAL A 78 0.32 -0.29 -5.26
CA VAL A 78 -0.23 -1.30 -6.18
C VAL A 78 -1.71 -1.05 -6.46
N VAL A 79 -2.49 -0.66 -5.44
CA VAL A 79 -3.93 -0.36 -5.58
C VAL A 79 -4.14 0.78 -6.58
N GLN A 80 -3.38 1.87 -6.46
CA GLN A 80 -3.52 3.02 -7.35
C GLN A 80 -3.05 2.69 -8.77
N MET A 81 -1.89 2.05 -8.92
CA MET A 81 -1.37 1.64 -10.23
C MET A 81 -2.32 0.69 -10.98
N LEU A 82 -3.03 -0.19 -10.27
CA LEU A 82 -4.05 -1.04 -10.89
C LEU A 82 -5.27 -0.24 -11.34
N ARG A 83 -5.74 0.73 -10.54
CA ARG A 83 -6.83 1.64 -10.95
C ARG A 83 -6.43 2.44 -12.20
N ASP A 84 -5.21 2.99 -12.22
CA ASP A 84 -4.67 3.74 -13.35
C ASP A 84 -4.53 2.87 -14.61
N ALA A 85 -4.27 1.57 -14.44
CA ALA A 85 -4.26 0.59 -15.52
C ALA A 85 -5.67 0.15 -15.99
N GLY A 86 -6.75 0.75 -15.47
CA GLY A 86 -8.14 0.51 -15.87
C GLY A 86 -8.85 -0.59 -15.09
N TYR A 87 -8.25 -1.12 -14.01
CA TYR A 87 -8.88 -2.16 -13.20
C TYR A 87 -9.84 -1.58 -12.18
N LYS A 88 -10.97 -2.27 -11.98
CA LYS A 88 -11.90 -2.00 -10.87
C LYS A 88 -11.38 -2.70 -9.62
N VAL A 89 -10.84 -1.93 -8.68
CA VAL A 89 -10.38 -2.45 -7.38
C VAL A 89 -11.44 -2.19 -6.32
N LYS A 90 -11.87 -3.24 -5.63
CA LYS A 90 -12.83 -3.18 -4.52
C LYS A 90 -12.23 -3.83 -3.28
N GLN A 91 -12.36 -3.17 -2.14
CA GLN A 91 -12.11 -3.79 -0.85
C GLN A 91 -13.20 -4.83 -0.58
N ILE A 92 -12.77 -6.01 -0.14
CA ILE A 92 -13.65 -7.09 0.29
C ILE A 92 -13.76 -7.03 1.82
N LYS A 93 -14.95 -7.32 2.35
CA LYS A 93 -15.22 -7.39 3.79
C LYS A 93 -14.93 -8.78 4.34
#